data_AF-A0A7C7P4S4-F1
#
_entry.id   AF-A0A7C7P4S4-F1
#
_cell.length_a   1.000
_cell.length_b   1.000
_cell.length_c   1.000
_cell.angle_alpha   90.00
_cell.angle_beta   90.00
_cell.angle_gamma   90.00
#
_symmetry.space_group_name_H-M   'P 1'
#
loop_
_entity.id
_entity.type
_entity.pdbx_description
1 polymer ?
#
loop_
_entity_poly.entity_id
_entity_poly.type
_entity_poly.pdbx_seq_one_letter_code
_entity_poly.pdbx_strand_id
1 'polypeptide(L)'
;MKTKLEAGKAPTPFIPEAQSIAEKYAKKINGKPMMRNNKALFGIPTTALILGGLCMGANVNEGVIDKNNHIFGYENMLVCDGSMISANPGVNPSLTIIALTERVMSLIPHVNTFENNYNIS
;
A
#
# COMPACT_ATOMS: atom_id res chain seq x y z
N MET A 1 15.54 10.34 11.10
CA MET A 1 14.07 10.35 10.86
C MET A 1 13.42 9.30 11.76
N LYS A 2 12.39 9.63 12.55
CA LYS A 2 11.63 8.66 13.35
C LYS A 2 10.24 8.55 12.75
N THR A 3 9.83 7.36 12.32
CA THR A 3 8.43 7.05 12.05
C THR A 3 7.64 7.34 13.33
N LYS A 4 6.65 8.24 13.24
CA LYS A 4 5.73 8.53 14.34
C LYS A 4 4.41 7.85 14.03
N LEU A 5 3.80 7.27 15.06
CA LEU A 5 2.42 6.81 14.97
C LEU A 5 1.53 8.02 14.68
N GLU A 6 0.52 7.84 13.82
CA GLU A 6 -0.52 8.85 13.66
C GLU A 6 -1.14 9.19 15.02
N ALA A 7 -1.35 10.49 15.25
CA ALA A 7 -2.05 10.95 16.44
C ALA A 7 -3.55 10.73 16.25
N GLY A 8 -4.15 9.85 17.05
CA GLY A 8 -5.57 9.56 16.95
C GLY A 8 -5.99 8.31 17.73
N LYS A 9 -7.29 8.02 17.71
CA LYS A 9 -7.80 6.76 18.26
C LYS A 9 -7.36 5.64 17.33
N ALA A 10 -6.77 4.58 17.90
CA ALA A 10 -6.39 3.41 17.14
C ALA A 10 -7.60 2.87 16.34
N PRO A 11 -7.38 2.41 15.09
CA PRO A 11 -8.45 1.87 14.28
C PRO A 11 -9.06 0.64 14.98
N THR A 12 -10.40 0.56 14.96
CA THR A 12 -11.16 -0.49 15.63
C THR A 12 -11.96 -1.30 14.61
N PRO A 13 -12.08 -2.63 14.76
CA PRO A 13 -12.97 -3.44 13.94
C PRO A 13 -14.45 -3.26 14.31
N PHE A 14 -14.76 -2.62 15.43
CA PHE A 14 -16.13 -2.43 15.95
C PHE A 14 -16.77 -1.18 15.34
N ILE A 15 -17.37 -1.33 14.15
CA ILE A 15 -18.09 -0.28 13.45
C ILE A 15 -19.59 -0.58 13.52
N PRO A 16 -20.40 0.19 14.29
CA PRO A 16 -21.82 -0.10 14.52
C PRO A 16 -22.65 -0.20 13.23
N GLU A 17 -22.36 0.65 12.25
CA GLU A 17 -23.03 0.68 10.96
C GLU A 17 -22.76 -0.60 10.17
N ALA A 18 -21.51 -1.06 10.17
CA ALA A 18 -21.11 -2.30 9.51
C ALA A 18 -21.76 -3.52 10.16
N GLN A 19 -21.86 -3.54 11.50
CA GLN A 19 -22.55 -4.60 12.23
C GLN A 19 -24.05 -4.62 11.92
N SER A 20 -24.72 -3.47 11.94
CA SER A 20 -26.15 -3.34 11.62
C SER A 20 -26.46 -3.85 10.21
N ILE A 21 -25.60 -3.54 9.23
CA ILE A 21 -25.75 -4.02 7.85
C ILE A 21 -25.55 -5.54 7.78
N ALA A 22 -24.52 -6.07 8.43
CA ALA A 22 -24.25 -7.51 8.46
C ALA A 22 -25.41 -8.30 9.08
N GLU A 23 -25.99 -7.80 10.18
CA GLU A 23 -27.17 -8.41 10.83
C GLU A 23 -28.41 -8.39 9.92
N LYS A 24 -28.70 -7.25 9.28
CA LYS A 24 -29.82 -7.13 8.33
C LYS A 24 -29.66 -8.06 7.14
N TYR A 25 -28.45 -8.19 6.61
CA TYR A 25 -28.16 -9.10 5.50
C TYR A 25 -28.31 -10.56 5.92
N ALA A 26 -27.76 -10.94 7.07
CA ALA A 26 -27.87 -12.29 7.63
C ALA A 26 -29.33 -12.74 7.80
N LYS A 27 -30.22 -11.85 8.29
CA LYS A 27 -31.66 -12.13 8.40
C LYS A 27 -32.31 -12.45 7.05
N LYS A 28 -31.88 -11.82 5.95
CA LYS A 28 -32.44 -12.07 4.61
C LYS A 28 -31.98 -13.39 4.01
N ILE A 29 -30.78 -13.86 4.35
CA ILE A 29 -30.18 -15.08 3.78
C ILE A 29 -30.23 -16.28 4.73
N ASN A 30 -30.93 -16.16 5.87
CA ASN A 30 -30.91 -17.14 6.97
C ASN A 30 -29.48 -17.53 7.40
N GLY A 31 -28.57 -16.55 7.40
CA GLY A 31 -27.15 -16.71 7.70
C GLY A 31 -26.79 -16.25 9.11
N LYS A 32 -25.50 -16.36 9.46
CA LYS A 32 -24.94 -15.82 10.71
C LYS A 32 -23.79 -14.86 10.38
N PRO A 33 -23.77 -13.63 10.94
CA PRO A 33 -22.63 -12.74 10.78
C PRO A 33 -21.42 -13.35 11.51
N MET A 34 -20.26 -13.33 10.87
CA MET A 34 -19.03 -13.86 11.44
C MET A 34 -17.91 -12.81 11.40
N MET A 35 -17.09 -12.79 12.45
CA MET A 35 -15.85 -12.03 12.51
C MET A 35 -14.72 -12.96 12.92
N ARG A 36 -13.51 -12.71 12.40
CA ARG A 36 -12.33 -13.52 12.70
C ARG A 36 -12.00 -13.44 14.20
N ASN A 37 -11.73 -14.58 14.85
CA ASN A 37 -11.55 -14.67 16.31
C ASN A 37 -10.56 -13.65 16.87
N ASN A 38 -9.45 -13.41 16.17
CA ASN A 38 -8.44 -12.44 16.57
C ASN A 38 -8.95 -10.99 16.57
N LYS A 39 -9.83 -10.62 15.63
CA LYS A 39 -10.45 -9.28 15.57
C LYS A 39 -11.46 -9.11 16.70
N ALA A 40 -12.24 -10.17 16.99
CA ALA A 40 -13.24 -10.16 18.06
C ALA A 40 -12.61 -10.10 19.45
N LEU A 41 -11.49 -10.81 19.67
CA LEU A 41 -10.84 -10.92 20.98
C LEU A 41 -9.88 -9.76 21.28
N PHE A 42 -9.11 -9.31 20.30
CA PHE A 42 -8.05 -8.31 20.53
C PHE A 42 -8.40 -6.92 20.01
N GLY A 43 -9.52 -6.74 19.30
CA GLY A 43 -9.89 -5.46 18.72
C GLY A 43 -8.89 -4.94 17.67
N ILE A 44 -8.00 -5.81 17.16
CA ILE A 44 -6.99 -5.44 16.17
C ILE A 44 -7.57 -5.70 14.78
N PRO A 45 -7.81 -4.65 13.97
CA PRO A 45 -8.26 -4.84 12.60
C PRO A 45 -7.12 -5.40 11.78
N THR A 46 -7.21 -6.68 11.39
CA THR A 46 -6.24 -7.31 10.50
C THR A 46 -6.74 -7.32 9.05
N THR A 47 -5.93 -6.83 8.13
CA THR A 47 -6.01 -7.15 6.71
C THR A 47 -4.89 -8.13 6.37
N ALA A 48 -5.03 -8.94 5.32
CA ALA A 48 -3.97 -9.85 4.86
C ALA A 48 -2.88 -9.12 4.03
N LEU A 49 -2.86 -7.78 4.08
CA LEU A 49 -2.12 -6.92 3.18
C LEU A 49 -1.04 -6.20 4.00
N ILE A 50 0.21 -6.61 3.82
CA ILE A 50 1.36 -5.91 4.39
C ILE A 50 1.64 -4.71 3.48
N LEU A 51 1.50 -3.51 4.02
CA LEU A 51 1.64 -2.24 3.28
C LEU A 51 2.52 -1.27 4.06
N GLY A 52 3.07 -0.29 3.35
CA GLY A 52 3.90 0.77 3.92
C GLY A 52 5.33 0.32 4.26
N GLY A 53 6.07 1.19 4.93
CA GLY A 53 7.48 0.99 5.27
C GLY A 53 8.44 1.75 4.36
N LEU A 54 8.05 2.01 3.11
CA LEU A 54 8.77 2.87 2.18
C LEU A 54 7.86 4.01 1.69
N CYS A 55 7.29 4.76 2.65
CA CYS A 55 6.30 5.80 2.36
C CYS A 55 6.87 6.89 1.44
N MET A 56 6.01 7.36 0.54
CA MET A 56 6.31 8.46 -0.37
C MET A 56 6.37 9.80 0.37
N GLY A 57 7.33 10.66 0.02
CA GLY A 57 7.49 12.00 0.59
C GLY A 57 7.98 13.04 -0.42
N ALA A 58 7.89 14.32 -0.08
CA ALA A 58 8.40 15.39 -0.96
C ALA A 58 9.93 15.50 -0.93
N ASN A 59 10.57 15.00 0.12
CA ASN A 59 12.03 14.99 0.30
C ASN A 59 12.46 13.91 1.31
N VAL A 60 13.77 13.74 1.45
CA VAL A 60 14.43 12.76 2.32
C VAL A 60 14.17 12.94 3.82
N ASN A 61 13.50 14.01 4.26
CA ASN A 61 13.09 14.17 5.67
C ASN A 61 11.63 13.73 5.91
N GLU A 62 10.85 13.56 4.86
CA GLU A 62 9.40 13.33 4.91
C GLU A 62 8.97 11.96 4.36
N GLY A 63 9.86 11.27 3.64
CA GLY A 63 9.59 9.94 3.11
C GLY A 63 10.88 9.19 2.74
N VAL A 64 10.70 7.96 2.26
CA VAL A 64 11.81 7.09 1.81
C VAL A 64 11.92 7.09 0.29
N ILE A 65 10.79 7.23 -0.41
CA ILE A 65 10.74 7.32 -1.87
C ILE A 65 10.13 8.64 -2.32
N ASP A 66 10.46 9.07 -3.54
CA ASP A 66 9.83 10.20 -4.20
C ASP A 66 8.51 9.82 -4.90
N LYS A 67 7.87 10.79 -5.58
CA LYS A 67 6.62 10.60 -6.34
C LYS A 67 6.71 9.65 -7.55
N ASN A 68 7.92 9.26 -7.92
CA ASN A 68 8.23 8.37 -9.02
C ASN A 68 8.88 7.06 -8.52
N ASN A 69 8.74 6.77 -7.23
CA ASN A 69 9.22 5.56 -6.56
C ASN A 69 10.74 5.39 -6.48
N HIS A 70 11.51 6.45 -6.72
CA HIS A 70 12.96 6.43 -6.50
C HIS A 70 13.26 6.51 -5.01
N ILE A 71 14.17 5.65 -4.53
CA ILE A 71 14.65 5.74 -3.15
C ILE A 71 15.56 6.96 -3.01
N PHE A 72 15.26 7.83 -2.05
CA PHE A 72 16.15 8.95 -1.74
C PHE A 72 17.53 8.43 -1.31
N GLY A 73 18.59 8.97 -1.93
CA GLY A 73 19.98 8.58 -1.66
C GLY A 73 20.53 7.47 -2.57
N TYR A 74 19.73 6.97 -3.52
CA TYR A 74 20.17 5.98 -4.51
C TYR A 74 19.80 6.45 -5.93
N GLU A 75 20.73 6.32 -6.87
CA GLU A 75 20.55 6.84 -8.24
C GLU A 75 19.61 5.96 -9.09
N ASN A 76 19.76 4.64 -9.00
CA ASN A 76 19.09 3.67 -9.88
C ASN A 76 18.30 2.62 -9.11
N MET A 77 17.66 3.02 -8.00
CA MET A 77 16.88 2.11 -7.15
C MET A 77 15.42 2.55 -7.05
N LEU A 78 14.53 1.65 -7.46
CA LEU A 78 13.08 1.82 -7.49
C LEU A 78 12.40 0.81 -6.59
N VAL A 79 11.22 1.16 -6.09
CA VAL A 79 10.36 0.29 -5.27
C VAL A 79 8.99 0.16 -5.93
N CYS A 80 8.55 -1.07 -6.18
CA CYS A 80 7.30 -1.36 -6.89
C CYS A 80 6.53 -2.51 -6.21
N ASP A 81 6.18 -2.35 -4.94
CA ASP A 81 5.44 -3.34 -4.17
C ASP A 81 4.50 -2.69 -3.14
N GLY A 82 3.95 -3.46 -2.20
CA GLY A 82 3.05 -2.93 -1.16
C GLY A 82 3.69 -1.89 -0.22
N SER A 83 5.02 -1.82 -0.15
CA SER A 83 5.71 -0.94 0.78
C SER A 83 5.63 0.55 0.42
N MET A 84 5.42 0.86 -0.87
CA MET A 84 5.20 2.23 -1.37
C MET A 84 3.80 2.77 -1.03
N ILE A 85 2.88 1.90 -0.62
CA ILE A 85 1.50 2.25 -0.27
C ILE A 85 1.46 2.77 1.17
N SER A 86 1.52 4.10 1.33
CA SER A 86 1.66 4.77 2.64
C SER A 86 0.55 4.44 3.65
N ALA A 87 -0.67 4.18 3.17
CA ALA A 87 -1.81 3.83 4.01
C ALA A 87 -2.74 2.86 3.29
N ASN A 88 -3.43 2.03 4.05
CA ASN A 88 -4.38 1.06 3.50
C ASN A 88 -5.62 1.80 2.94
N PRO A 89 -5.94 1.66 1.63
CA PRO A 89 -7.10 2.33 1.02
C PRO A 89 -8.46 1.74 1.43
N GLY A 90 -8.48 0.73 2.31
CA GLY A 90 -9.71 0.06 2.76
C GLY A 90 -10.22 -1.02 1.79
N VAL A 91 -9.58 -1.15 0.63
CA VAL A 91 -9.82 -2.17 -0.40
C VAL A 91 -8.50 -2.87 -0.75
N ASN A 92 -8.57 -3.90 -1.59
CA ASN A 92 -7.35 -4.57 -2.06
C ASN A 92 -6.50 -3.61 -2.92
N PRO A 93 -5.24 -3.32 -2.55
CA PRO A 93 -4.36 -2.40 -3.27
C PRO A 93 -3.68 -3.03 -4.49
N SER A 94 -3.94 -4.30 -4.85
CA SER A 94 -3.26 -4.95 -5.99
C SER A 94 -3.29 -4.10 -7.26
N LEU A 95 -4.46 -3.54 -7.63
CA LEU A 95 -4.58 -2.73 -8.84
C LEU A 95 -3.87 -1.38 -8.70
N THR A 96 -3.85 -0.79 -7.51
CA THR A 96 -3.08 0.43 -7.22
C THR A 96 -1.58 0.19 -7.36
N ILE A 97 -1.08 -0.94 -6.86
CA ILE A 97 0.33 -1.33 -6.98
C ILE A 97 0.71 -1.48 -8.46
N ILE A 98 -0.12 -2.16 -9.26
CA ILE A 98 0.10 -2.31 -10.70
C ILE A 98 0.10 -0.94 -11.38
N ALA A 99 -0.92 -0.11 -11.15
CA ALA A 99 -1.04 1.19 -11.81
C ALA A 99 0.15 2.12 -11.50
N LEU A 100 0.62 2.15 -10.25
CA LEU A 100 1.80 2.93 -9.87
C LEU A 100 3.08 2.36 -10.50
N THR A 101 3.21 1.04 -10.55
CA THR A 101 4.34 0.36 -11.19
C THR A 101 4.38 0.68 -12.68
N GLU A 102 3.27 0.52 -13.40
CA GLU A 102 3.16 0.84 -14.83
C GLU A 102 3.48 2.30 -15.10
N ARG A 103 2.97 3.22 -14.28
CA ARG A 103 3.27 4.65 -14.39
C ARG A 103 4.76 4.93 -14.24
N VAL A 104 5.45 4.30 -13.30
CA VAL A 104 6.89 4.56 -13.08
C VAL A 104 7.73 3.91 -14.18
N MET A 105 7.38 2.70 -14.59
CA MET A 105 8.08 2.00 -15.66
C MET A 105 7.98 2.76 -17.00
N SER A 106 6.89 3.49 -17.25
CA SER A 106 6.75 4.33 -18.46
C SER A 106 7.66 5.58 -18.46
N LEU A 107 8.25 5.94 -17.31
CA LEU A 107 9.21 7.04 -17.19
C LEU A 107 10.66 6.57 -17.37
N ILE A 108 10.90 5.26 -17.37
CA ILE A 108 12.24 4.70 -17.56
C ILE A 108 12.61 4.79 -19.04
N PRO A 109 13.74 5.41 -19.40
CA PRO A 109 14.19 5.46 -20.78
C PRO A 109 14.36 4.06 -21.36
N HIS A 110 13.89 3.86 -22.59
CA HIS A 110 14.18 2.63 -23.32
C HIS A 110 15.69 2.54 -23.58
N VAL A 111 16.29 1.42 -23.21
CA VAL A 111 17.66 1.12 -23.64
C VAL A 111 17.62 0.81 -25.13
N ASN A 112 18.11 1.73 -25.97
CA ASN A 112 18.43 1.43 -27.37
C ASN A 112 19.68 0.54 -27.39
N THR A 113 19.47 -0.76 -27.31
CA THR A 113 20.54 -1.78 -27.32
C THR A 113 21.32 -1.86 -28.64
N PHE A 114 20.89 -1.14 -29.68
CA PHE A 114 21.53 -1.17 -31.01
C PHE A 114 22.67 -0.15 -31.20
N GLU A 115 22.75 0.95 -30.44
CA GLU A 115 23.79 1.98 -30.64
C GLU A 115 25.06 1.75 -29.81
N ASN A 116 24.99 1.02 -28.69
CA ASN A 116 26.12 0.87 -27.77
C ASN A 116 27.18 -0.19 -28.20
N ASN A 117 26.91 -0.99 -29.24
CA ASN A 117 27.83 -2.05 -29.68
C ASN A 117 28.76 -1.65 -30.85
N TYR A 118 28.70 -0.41 -31.34
CA TYR A 118 29.52 0.05 -32.48
C TYR A 118 30.61 1.08 -32.12
N ASN A 119 30.75 1.46 -30.84
CA ASN A 119 31.78 2.40 -30.38
C ASN A 119 32.85 1.71 -29.50
N ILE A 120 33.35 0.56 -29.96
CA ILE A 120 34.63 0.02 -29.48
C ILE A 120 35.58 0.07 -30.69
N SER A 121 36.26 1.21 -30.84
CA SER A 121 37.43 1.41 -31.70
C SER A 121 38.66 1.68 -30.87
#